data_AF-A0A1V6F764-F1
#
_entry.id   AF-A0A1V6F764-F1
#
_cell.length_a   1.000
_cell.length_b   1.000
_cell.length_c   1.000
_cell.angle_alpha   90.00
_cell.angle_beta   90.00
_cell.angle_gamma   90.00
#
_symmetry.space_group_name_H-M   'P 1'
#
loop_
_entity.id
_entity.type
_entity.pdbx_description
1 polymer ?
#
loop_
_entity_poly.entity_id
_entity_poly.type
_entity_poly.pdbx_seq_one_letter_code
_entity_poly.pdbx_strand_id
1 'polypeptide(L)'
;MISEKIESFLEKADMNYLFCLLSKLESQRISKLPSYVRQRFEEKITVMAMHHVAENEVPDYIAEIAEAELAMAQQASPFQDEEGEGEMSEETIDDSERFIESLEHDNLDKYADDDGDDDESLDLDDDPYDEE
;
A
#
# COMPACT_ATOMS: atom_id res chain seq x y z
N MET A 1 19.13 -3.34 -26.98
CA MET A 1 19.59 -2.10 -27.64
C MET A 1 19.12 -0.95 -26.78
N ILE A 2 19.97 0.03 -26.51
CA ILE A 2 19.53 1.27 -25.85
C ILE A 2 18.60 2.00 -26.83
N SER A 3 17.56 2.64 -26.31
CA SER A 3 16.61 3.35 -27.16
C SER A 3 17.29 4.59 -27.76
N GLU A 4 17.13 4.81 -29.06
CA GLU A 4 17.71 5.94 -29.80
C GLU A 4 17.29 7.29 -29.18
N LYS A 5 16.11 7.33 -28.55
CA LYS A 5 15.60 8.51 -27.84
C LYS A 5 16.41 8.81 -26.57
N ILE A 6 16.80 7.78 -25.81
CA ILE A 6 17.64 7.94 -24.62
C ILE A 6 19.04 8.42 -25.02
N GLU A 7 19.62 7.84 -26.07
CA GLU A 7 20.91 8.29 -26.61
C GLU A 7 20.83 9.76 -27.05
N SER A 8 19.79 10.14 -27.79
CA SER A 8 19.60 11.54 -28.21
C SER A 8 19.46 12.50 -27.03
N PHE A 9 18.79 12.09 -25.96
CA PHE A 9 18.65 12.92 -24.75
C PHE A 9 20.01 13.11 -24.06
N LEU A 10 20.75 12.02 -23.86
CA LEU A 10 22.05 12.06 -23.19
C LEU A 10 23.08 12.88 -23.99
N GLU A 11 23.09 12.76 -25.31
CA GLU A 11 23.98 13.54 -26.19
C GLU A 11 23.68 15.04 -26.18
N LYS A 12 22.39 15.44 -26.11
CA LYS A 12 21.98 16.84 -26.21
C LYS A 12 22.01 17.58 -24.87
N ALA A 13 21.66 16.90 -23.78
CA ALA A 13 21.45 17.54 -22.50
C ALA A 13 22.73 17.62 -21.64
N ASP A 14 23.74 16.76 -21.88
CA ASP A 14 24.96 16.63 -21.08
C ASP A 14 24.69 16.58 -19.55
N MET A 15 23.54 16.00 -19.18
CA MET A 15 23.02 15.94 -17.80
C MET A 15 22.75 14.49 -17.38
N ASN A 16 23.75 13.63 -17.59
CA ASN A 16 23.64 12.19 -17.37
C ASN A 16 23.26 11.85 -15.91
N TYR A 17 23.82 12.56 -14.94
CA TYR A 17 23.51 12.34 -13.53
C TYR A 17 22.06 12.70 -13.19
N LEU A 18 21.57 13.83 -13.71
CA LEU A 18 20.18 14.25 -13.51
C LEU A 18 19.21 13.26 -14.17
N PHE A 19 19.53 12.80 -15.38
CA PHE A 19 18.74 11.77 -16.07
C PHE A 19 18.61 10.50 -15.21
N CYS A 20 19.71 10.01 -14.65
CA CYS A 20 19.69 8.86 -13.74
C CYS A 20 18.85 9.11 -12.49
N LEU A 21 18.94 10.32 -11.90
CA LEU A 21 18.17 10.69 -10.72
C LEU A 21 16.66 10.72 -11.00
N LEU A 22 16.25 11.36 -12.10
CA LEU A 22 14.85 11.44 -12.52
C LEU A 22 14.31 10.05 -12.88
N SER A 23 15.08 9.24 -13.60
CA SER A 23 14.70 7.87 -13.94
C SER A 23 14.50 7.01 -12.68
N LYS A 24 15.33 7.23 -11.65
CA LYS A 24 15.17 6.55 -10.35
C LYS A 24 13.90 6.97 -9.64
N LEU A 25 13.60 8.27 -9.58
CA LEU A 25 12.38 8.79 -8.96
C LEU A 25 11.13 8.28 -9.68
N GLU A 26 11.17 8.27 -11.01
CA GLU A 26 10.06 7.79 -11.83
C GLU A 26 9.83 6.29 -11.64
N SER A 27 10.90 5.49 -11.62
CA SER A 27 10.83 4.06 -11.31
C SER A 27 10.20 3.80 -9.93
N GLN A 28 10.53 4.62 -8.93
CA GLN A 28 9.90 4.53 -7.60
C GLN A 28 8.41 4.87 -7.64
N ARG A 29 8.00 5.87 -8.43
CA ARG A 29 6.58 6.22 -8.61
C ARG A 29 5.81 5.06 -9.24
N ILE A 30 6.31 4.54 -10.36
CA ILE A 30 5.68 3.44 -11.09
C ILE A 30 5.59 2.18 -10.20
N SER A 31 6.62 1.93 -9.38
CA SER A 31 6.63 0.78 -8.46
C SER A 31 5.55 0.85 -7.37
N LYS A 32 5.11 2.05 -6.99
CA LYS A 32 4.04 2.27 -6.00
C LYS A 32 2.63 2.11 -6.59
N LEU A 33 2.50 1.94 -7.91
CA LEU A 33 1.20 1.72 -8.54
C LEU A 33 0.58 0.38 -8.12
N PRO A 34 -0.76 0.26 -8.09
CA PRO A 34 -1.43 -1.00 -7.82
C PRO A 34 -0.93 -2.13 -8.73
N SER A 35 -0.88 -3.35 -8.20
CA SER A 35 -0.39 -4.52 -8.94
C SER A 35 -1.15 -4.76 -10.25
N TYR A 36 -2.45 -4.46 -10.27
CA TYR A 36 -3.28 -4.54 -11.48
C TYR A 36 -2.75 -3.68 -12.63
N VAL A 37 -2.37 -2.43 -12.34
CA VAL A 37 -1.80 -1.50 -13.33
C VAL A 37 -0.42 -1.98 -13.76
N ARG A 38 0.41 -2.40 -12.80
CA ARG A 38 1.79 -2.86 -13.08
C ARG A 38 1.83 -4.13 -13.94
N GLN A 39 0.83 -5.00 -13.85
CA GLN A 39 0.73 -6.20 -14.68
C GLN A 39 0.46 -5.91 -16.16
N ARG A 40 -0.09 -4.73 -16.48
CA ARG A 40 -0.35 -4.31 -17.87
C ARG A 40 0.90 -3.73 -18.56
N PHE A 41 2.01 -3.56 -17.84
CA PHE A 41 3.24 -3.03 -18.43
C PHE A 41 3.96 -4.11 -19.27
N GLU A 42 4.27 -3.75 -20.51
CA GLU A 42 4.98 -4.63 -21.45
C GLU A 42 6.48 -4.71 -21.17
N GLU A 43 7.04 -3.63 -20.59
CA GLU A 43 8.46 -3.48 -20.34
C GLU A 43 8.79 -3.44 -18.84
N LYS A 44 10.09 -3.59 -18.53
CA LYS A 44 10.57 -3.42 -17.16
C LYS A 44 10.37 -1.96 -16.73
N ILE A 45 9.92 -1.76 -15.49
CA ILE A 45 9.68 -0.44 -14.88
C ILE A 45 10.87 0.51 -15.07
N THR A 46 12.10 0.00 -14.95
CA THR A 46 13.31 0.81 -15.14
C THR A 46 13.47 1.34 -16.56
N VAL A 47 13.08 0.54 -17.57
CA VAL A 47 13.12 0.93 -18.98
C VAL A 47 12.04 1.98 -19.25
N MET A 48 10.80 1.72 -18.81
CA MET A 48 9.71 2.70 -18.92
C MET A 48 10.06 4.04 -18.27
N ALA A 49 10.64 4.02 -17.06
CA ALA A 49 11.03 5.24 -16.37
C ALA A 49 12.08 6.05 -17.15
N MET A 50 13.06 5.38 -17.77
CA MET A 50 14.04 6.06 -18.64
C MET A 50 13.38 6.65 -19.88
N HIS A 51 12.38 5.96 -20.45
CA HIS A 51 11.60 6.48 -21.58
C HIS A 51 10.77 7.71 -21.20
N HIS A 52 10.05 7.67 -20.09
CA HIS A 52 9.25 8.81 -19.64
C HIS A 52 10.11 10.08 -19.47
N VAL A 53 11.30 9.92 -18.89
CA VAL A 53 12.23 11.04 -18.69
C VAL A 53 12.87 11.49 -20.00
N ALA A 54 13.28 10.56 -20.88
CA ALA A 54 13.89 10.90 -22.16
C ALA A 54 12.90 11.60 -23.12
N GLU A 55 11.63 11.20 -23.07
CA GLU A 55 10.55 11.75 -23.89
C GLU A 55 9.90 12.99 -23.26
N ASN A 56 10.26 13.29 -22.00
CA ASN A 56 9.64 14.34 -21.19
C ASN A 56 8.12 14.22 -21.12
N GLU A 57 7.63 12.98 -21.20
CA GLU A 57 6.22 12.61 -21.15
C GLU A 57 6.04 11.59 -20.04
N VAL A 58 5.29 12.01 -19.03
CA VAL A 58 5.08 11.24 -17.82
C VAL A 58 3.61 10.85 -17.76
N PRO A 59 3.25 9.58 -18.07
CA PRO A 59 1.86 9.15 -18.14
C PRO A 59 1.16 9.27 -16.79
N ASP A 60 -0.10 9.69 -16.82
CA ASP A 60 -0.98 9.66 -15.66
C ASP A 60 -1.76 8.34 -15.63
N TYR A 61 -1.70 7.61 -14.51
CA TYR A 61 -2.33 6.29 -14.36
C TYR A 61 -3.65 6.34 -13.58
N ILE A 62 -4.19 7.54 -13.33
CA ILE A 62 -5.43 7.71 -12.54
C ILE A 62 -6.61 6.93 -13.16
N ALA A 63 -6.71 6.89 -14.49
CA ALA A 63 -7.80 6.18 -15.17
C ALA A 63 -7.73 4.66 -14.94
N GLU A 64 -6.54 4.08 -15.04
CA GLU A 64 -6.30 2.65 -14.82
C GLU A 64 -6.44 2.28 -13.33
N ILE A 65 -6.14 3.21 -12.42
CA ILE A 65 -6.37 3.04 -10.98
C ILE A 65 -7.87 2.99 -10.70
N ALA A 66 -8.65 3.92 -11.26
CA ALA A 66 -10.11 3.93 -11.09
C ALA A 66 -10.78 2.67 -11.67
N GLU A 67 -10.32 2.19 -12.83
CA GLU A 67 -10.76 0.91 -13.40
C GLU A 67 -10.45 -0.26 -12.46
N ALA A 68 -9.24 -0.29 -11.88
CA ALA A 68 -8.82 -1.33 -10.95
C ALA A 68 -9.63 -1.33 -9.65
N GLU A 69 -9.92 -0.15 -9.09
CA GLU A 69 -10.73 0.00 -7.88
C GLU A 69 -12.16 -0.52 -8.11
N LEU A 70 -12.77 -0.17 -9.25
CA LEU A 70 -14.09 -0.64 -9.62
C LEU A 70 -14.13 -2.17 -9.81
N ALA A 71 -13.14 -2.74 -10.48
CA ALA A 71 -13.03 -4.19 -10.65
C ALA A 71 -12.82 -4.94 -9.32
N MET A 72 -12.03 -4.38 -8.39
CA MET A 72 -11.85 -4.95 -7.05
C MET A 72 -13.12 -4.83 -6.19
N ALA A 73 -13.84 -3.72 -6.29
CA ALA A 73 -15.12 -3.53 -5.60
C ALA A 73 -16.18 -4.54 -6.08
N GLN A 74 -16.22 -4.82 -7.39
CA GLN A 74 -17.09 -5.85 -7.97
C GLN A 74 -16.71 -7.27 -7.52
N GLN A 75 -15.41 -7.57 -7.38
CA GLN A 75 -14.94 -8.87 -6.89
C GLN A 75 -15.12 -9.05 -5.38
N ALA A 76 -15.16 -7.96 -4.60
CA ALA A 76 -15.42 -7.98 -3.17
C ALA A 76 -16.91 -8.15 -2.81
N SER A 77 -17.82 -8.07 -3.80
CA SER A 77 -19.26 -8.36 -3.63
C SER A 77 -19.75 -9.58 -4.43
N PRO A 78 -19.29 -10.82 -4.15
CA PRO A 78 -19.76 -12.02 -4.85
C PRO A 78 -21.21 -12.44 -4.55
N PHE A 79 -21.95 -11.70 -3.72
CA PHE A 79 -23.30 -12.06 -3.27
C PHE A 79 -24.39 -11.06 -3.69
N GLN A 80 -24.09 -10.15 -4.63
CA GLN A 80 -25.06 -9.14 -5.07
C GLN A 80 -25.42 -9.31 -6.53
N ASP A 81 -25.77 -10.54 -6.93
CA ASP A 81 -26.55 -10.79 -8.13
C ASP A 81 -27.72 -11.70 -7.75
N GLU A 82 -28.92 -11.12 -7.68
CA GLU A 82 -30.13 -11.62 -8.34
C GLU A 82 -31.31 -10.68 -8.03
N GLU A 83 -31.90 -10.13 -9.09
CA GLU A 83 -33.29 -9.61 -9.20
C GLU A 83 -34.00 -9.22 -7.88
N GLY A 84 -34.02 -7.92 -7.55
CA GLY A 84 -34.80 -7.44 -6.42
C GLY A 84 -34.84 -5.91 -6.31
N GLU A 85 -35.56 -5.24 -7.21
CA GLU A 85 -36.17 -3.95 -6.88
C GLU A 85 -37.20 -4.18 -5.75
N GLY A 86 -36.74 -4.22 -4.50
CA GLY A 86 -37.58 -4.44 -3.34
C GLY A 86 -36.88 -3.98 -2.07
N GLU A 87 -37.18 -2.77 -1.63
CA GLU A 87 -37.05 -2.26 -0.26
C GLU A 87 -35.87 -2.82 0.57
N MET A 88 -34.71 -2.17 0.49
CA MET A 88 -33.68 -2.22 1.54
C MET A 88 -34.19 -1.47 2.79
N SER A 89 -35.17 -2.05 3.47
CA SER A 89 -35.54 -1.72 4.84
C SER A 89 -35.56 -3.00 5.67
N GLU A 90 -34.48 -3.79 5.61
CA GLU A 90 -34.22 -4.75 6.67
C GLU A 90 -33.64 -3.98 7.86
N GLU A 91 -34.55 -3.60 8.76
CA GLU A 91 -34.24 -3.16 10.11
C GLU A 91 -33.46 -4.28 10.80
N THR A 92 -32.15 -4.10 10.95
CA THR A 92 -31.29 -5.02 11.70
C THR A 92 -31.84 -5.13 13.13
N ILE A 93 -32.26 -6.33 13.53
CA ILE A 93 -32.77 -6.58 14.88
C ILE A 93 -31.59 -6.45 15.86
N ASP A 94 -31.59 -5.40 16.67
CA ASP A 94 -30.64 -5.20 17.77
C ASP A 94 -30.96 -6.19 18.90
N ASP A 95 -30.19 -7.27 19.00
CA ASP A 95 -30.29 -8.29 20.04
C ASP A 95 -29.18 -8.18 21.10
N SER A 96 -28.48 -7.04 21.15
CA SER A 96 -27.36 -6.79 22.07
C SER A 96 -27.71 -7.07 23.54
N GLU A 97 -28.94 -6.78 23.96
CA GLU A 97 -29.42 -7.06 25.33
C GLU A 97 -29.37 -8.55 25.71
N ARG A 98 -29.48 -9.48 24.75
CA ARG A 98 -29.48 -10.93 25.03
C ARG A 98 -28.11 -11.46 25.45
N PHE A 99 -27.04 -10.72 25.19
CA PHE A 99 -25.66 -11.17 25.41
C PHE A 99 -24.95 -10.42 26.54
N ILE A 100 -25.58 -9.40 27.13
CA ILE A 100 -24.96 -8.60 28.20
C ILE A 100 -24.99 -9.34 29.55
N GLU A 101 -25.99 -10.21 29.79
CA GLU A 101 -26.19 -10.88 31.10
C GLU A 101 -25.05 -11.85 31.47
N SER A 102 -24.25 -12.32 30.51
CA SER A 102 -23.13 -13.23 30.77
C SER A 102 -21.80 -12.54 31.10
N LEU A 103 -21.69 -11.22 30.91
CA LEU A 103 -20.45 -10.47 31.16
C LEU A 103 -20.33 -9.91 32.58
N GLU A 104 -21.44 -9.72 33.30
CA GLU A 104 -21.42 -9.17 34.66
C GLU A 104 -20.89 -10.15 35.72
N HIS A 105 -20.87 -11.46 35.43
CA HIS A 105 -20.60 -12.46 36.46
C HIS A 105 -19.21 -13.12 36.45
N ASP A 106 -18.40 -12.96 35.39
CA ASP A 106 -17.23 -13.83 35.20
C ASP A 106 -15.84 -13.20 35.42
N ASN A 107 -15.68 -11.88 35.63
CA ASN A 107 -14.32 -11.29 35.61
C ASN A 107 -14.02 -10.12 36.57
N LEU A 108 -14.68 -9.99 37.74
CA LEU A 108 -14.29 -8.93 38.70
C LEU A 108 -13.39 -9.41 39.86
N ASP A 109 -13.33 -10.71 40.15
CA ASP A 109 -12.58 -11.21 41.33
C ASP A 109 -11.14 -11.67 41.04
N LYS A 110 -10.70 -11.75 39.77
CA LYS A 110 -9.38 -12.33 39.44
C LYS A 110 -8.19 -11.36 39.55
N TYR A 111 -8.44 -10.05 39.63
CA TYR A 111 -7.38 -9.03 39.56
C TYR A 111 -7.30 -8.13 40.80
N ALA A 112 -7.90 -8.52 41.93
CA ALA A 112 -7.92 -7.69 43.13
C ALA A 112 -6.65 -7.76 43.99
N ASP A 113 -5.64 -8.57 43.64
CA ASP A 113 -4.38 -8.69 44.39
C ASP A 113 -3.20 -8.90 43.41
N ASP A 114 -2.65 -7.82 42.86
CA ASP A 114 -1.24 -7.76 42.46
C ASP A 114 -0.77 -6.30 42.35
N ASP A 115 -0.88 -5.54 43.44
CA ASP A 115 -0.09 -4.32 43.63
C ASP A 115 1.35 -4.76 43.98
N GLY A 116 2.15 -5.02 42.94
CA GLY A 116 3.55 -5.44 43.07
C GLY A 116 4.40 -4.85 41.95
N ASP A 117 5.04 -3.72 42.27
CA ASP A 117 6.21 -3.11 41.60
C ASP A 117 6.91 -4.01 40.56
N ASP A 118 6.94 -3.59 39.30
CA ASP A 118 8.02 -3.97 38.38
C ASP A 118 8.52 -2.69 37.68
N ASP A 119 9.36 -1.99 38.44
CA ASP A 119 10.20 -0.87 38.06
C ASP A 119 11.27 -1.32 37.05
N GLU A 120 11.69 -0.36 36.23
CA GLU A 120 12.51 -0.51 35.04
C GLU A 120 13.87 -1.19 35.25
N SER A 121 14.27 -2.03 34.28
CA SER A 121 15.59 -1.88 33.62
C SER A 121 15.66 -2.71 32.33
N LEU A 122 15.48 -2.06 31.18
CA LEU A 122 15.95 -2.60 29.90
C LEU A 122 17.47 -2.39 29.84
N ASP A 123 18.24 -3.43 30.14
CA ASP A 123 19.69 -3.47 29.93
C ASP A 123 19.99 -3.40 28.42
N LEU A 124 20.17 -2.17 27.93
CA LEU A 124 20.86 -1.89 26.67
C LEU A 124 22.35 -2.08 26.90
N ASP A 125 22.84 -3.31 26.72
CA ASP A 125 24.27 -3.59 26.54
C ASP A 125 24.74 -2.88 25.26
N ASP A 126 25.22 -1.65 25.47
CA ASP A 126 26.02 -0.85 24.56
C ASP A 126 27.49 -1.31 24.74
N ASP A 127 27.97 -2.19 23.87
CA ASP A 127 29.41 -2.51 23.77
C ASP A 127 30.01 -1.84 22.54
N PRO A 128 30.76 -0.72 22.72
CA PRO A 128 31.56 -0.15 21.67
C PRO A 128 33.06 -0.12 22.04
N TYR A 129 33.75 -1.25 22.15
CA TYR A 129 35.23 -1.28 22.06
C TYR A 129 35.68 -2.56 21.32
N ASP A 130 36.69 -2.57 20.44
CA ASP A 130 38.00 -1.97 20.67
C ASP A 130 38.73 -1.68 19.34
N GLU A 131 39.47 -0.57 19.34
CA GLU A 131 40.53 -0.24 18.38
C GLU A 131 41.78 -1.09 18.69
N GLU A 132 42.28 -1.85 17.71
CA GLU A 132 43.72 -2.07 17.48
C GLU A 132 44.02 -2.24 15.98
#